data_AF-A0AA36MPW3-F1
#
_entry.id   AF-A0AA36MPW3-F1
#
_cell.length_a   1.000
_cell.length_b   1.000
_cell.length_c   1.000
_cell.angle_alpha   90.00
_cell.angle_beta   90.00
_cell.angle_gamma   90.00
#
_symmetry.space_group_name_H-M   'P 1'
#
loop_
_entity.id
_entity.type
_entity.pdbx_description
1 polymer ?
#
loop_
_entity_poly.entity_id
_entity_poly.type
_entity_poly.pdbx_seq_one_letter_code
_entity_poly.pdbx_strand_id
1 'polypeptide(L)'
;MAPRAAEVVPRQKTGEDSGCEATFFEAEEEASPPLELHELVALKVIQQGRLVLETQVDATTTVGHIKGQLELANGTPGDAQILTLHGLPLQNTQVLREQICQPATITMRKSDASWAAELEELLGAGDVASLFRARQSLGLLRDAAAQDAHALKEQALQLFADMTGKFKKATSMVLSSAAGLEAAASELRRNREVVFEVVPRSSKGSRRAAEDLMRCRSGLLSSANINGEMLMSCSRLLGPSHFELTAQLKELREVLQQQQELLLREQELLQLQRHGHSLSHAAVQRELQESHVALEGLEEDGILLEQLAQELLTARRAYRSAVASNLIAIKRSTEYLQQDEGVVLSWALNHVSKGRILDRDFILTVVQSNGEALEDAPPELQEDREVVLEALRSSNGWALQFAAAGLKRDREIVLTAVRRNGLSLEFAAAEMRADRDVVLAAVQVQGEALEFAAEALRNDHEIVATAIRTSRGWAMQFASQELRKDRRLVLGALHANGLMLEHAPSLQGDAEIVVAAVRSNPAALQFATEKLKGDKAVVLAAVSKDGNTLRYASKAMKASREVVLAAAQQAGEHVLLLADEIFHEDAGLAGMARKYSESDVEQSAGVEENSWTDTVYVKTRL
;
A
#
# COMPACT_ATOMS: atom_id res chain seq x y z
N MET A 1 65.90 9.61 13.93
CA MET A 1 66.93 9.12 13.01
C MET A 1 66.62 9.66 11.62
N ALA A 2 67.36 10.66 11.18
CA ALA A 2 67.42 11.17 9.80
C ALA A 2 68.82 10.75 9.23
N PRO A 3 69.22 10.91 7.94
CA PRO A 3 68.70 11.88 6.96
C PRO A 3 68.76 11.51 5.43
N ARG A 4 68.26 12.46 4.61
CA ARG A 4 68.72 12.98 3.28
C ARG A 4 69.66 12.15 2.38
N ALA A 5 69.40 12.14 1.06
CA ALA A 5 70.08 12.98 0.03
C ALA A 5 69.96 12.40 -1.40
N ALA A 6 70.08 13.29 -2.39
CA ALA A 6 70.00 13.09 -3.84
C ALA A 6 71.29 12.53 -4.48
N GLU A 7 71.21 12.03 -5.72
CA GLU A 7 72.18 12.17 -6.83
C GLU A 7 71.68 11.34 -8.06
N VAL A 8 71.43 11.93 -9.22
CA VAL A 8 72.33 12.23 -10.37
C VAL A 8 72.83 10.98 -11.12
N VAL A 9 72.54 11.00 -12.43
CA VAL A 9 72.78 10.03 -13.53
C VAL A 9 74.29 9.81 -13.80
N PRO A 10 74.70 8.66 -14.37
CA PRO A 10 75.30 8.76 -15.72
C PRO A 10 74.96 7.61 -16.69
N ARG A 11 75.11 7.97 -17.98
CA ARG A 11 75.04 7.19 -19.22
C ARG A 11 76.03 6.01 -19.27
N GLN A 12 75.72 4.99 -20.06
CA GLN A 12 76.71 4.35 -20.93
C GLN A 12 76.13 4.04 -22.33
N LYS A 13 76.90 4.46 -23.33
CA LYS A 13 76.80 4.18 -24.76
C LYS A 13 77.63 2.93 -25.09
N THR A 14 77.18 2.17 -26.08
CA THR A 14 77.97 1.53 -27.15
C THR A 14 76.97 1.33 -28.31
N GLY A 15 77.14 1.80 -29.54
CA GLY A 15 78.34 2.13 -30.30
C GLY A 15 78.49 1.12 -31.44
N GLU A 16 78.63 1.64 -32.66
CA GLU A 16 79.00 1.01 -33.95
C GLU A 16 77.83 0.52 -34.82
N ASP A 17 77.46 1.19 -35.91
CA ASP A 17 78.15 1.66 -37.14
C ASP A 17 78.18 0.62 -38.28
N SER A 18 77.39 0.89 -39.30
CA SER A 18 77.65 0.73 -40.75
C SER A 18 76.29 0.95 -41.44
N GLY A 19 76.07 1.89 -42.35
CA GLY A 19 76.94 2.71 -43.18
C GLY A 19 76.24 2.76 -44.54
N CYS A 20 75.94 3.98 -45.01
CA CYS A 20 75.71 4.43 -46.40
C CYS A 20 74.83 3.55 -47.33
N GLU A 21 73.90 4.05 -48.14
CA GLU A 21 73.93 5.28 -48.92
C GLU A 21 72.57 5.40 -49.64
N ALA A 22 72.19 6.63 -49.98
CA ALA A 22 70.98 6.92 -50.73
C ALA A 22 71.10 6.51 -52.20
N THR A 23 70.05 5.89 -52.75
CA THR A 23 69.77 5.92 -54.18
C THR A 23 68.31 6.32 -54.41
N PHE A 24 68.16 7.49 -55.03
CA PHE A 24 66.99 7.87 -55.82
C PHE A 24 66.83 6.84 -56.94
N PHE A 25 65.66 6.21 -57.06
CA PHE A 25 65.20 5.62 -58.32
C PHE A 25 63.71 5.89 -58.50
N GLU A 26 63.37 6.07 -59.77
CA GLU A 26 62.20 6.71 -60.33
C GLU A 26 60.91 5.89 -60.14
N ALA A 27 59.79 6.56 -60.42
CA ALA A 27 58.47 6.00 -60.46
C ALA A 27 58.37 4.80 -61.43
N GLU A 28 57.83 3.68 -60.94
CA GLU A 28 57.09 2.74 -61.76
C GLU A 28 55.72 2.50 -61.13
N GLU A 29 54.72 2.83 -61.93
CA GLU A 29 53.29 2.65 -61.74
C GLU A 29 52.99 1.14 -61.85
N GLU A 30 53.22 0.38 -60.77
CA GLU A 30 52.79 -1.02 -60.71
C GLU A 30 51.30 -1.10 -60.39
N ALA A 31 50.51 -1.36 -61.42
CA ALA A 31 49.11 -1.76 -61.32
C ALA A 31 48.98 -2.95 -60.35
N SER A 32 48.27 -2.73 -59.24
CA SER A 32 47.87 -3.80 -58.32
C SER A 32 47.02 -4.83 -59.08
N PRO A 33 47.25 -6.15 -58.89
CA PRO A 33 46.45 -7.17 -59.56
C PRO A 33 45.01 -7.13 -59.02
N PRO A 34 44.00 -7.50 -59.83
CA PRO A 34 42.61 -7.54 -59.36
C PRO A 34 42.49 -8.60 -58.25
N LEU A 35 42.01 -8.16 -57.09
CA LEU A 35 41.72 -9.01 -55.93
C LEU A 35 40.76 -10.14 -56.34
N GLU A 36 41.19 -11.39 -56.17
CA GLU A 36 40.28 -12.55 -56.27
C GLU A 36 39.24 -12.47 -55.15
N LEU A 37 37.99 -12.19 -55.51
CA LEU A 37 36.84 -11.89 -54.64
C LEU A 37 36.27 -13.09 -53.82
N HIS A 38 37.07 -14.13 -53.53
CA HIS A 38 36.55 -15.38 -52.94
C HIS A 38 36.93 -15.69 -51.49
N GLU A 39 37.68 -14.83 -50.80
CA GLU A 39 37.94 -15.03 -49.35
C GLU A 39 36.86 -14.39 -48.48
N LEU A 40 36.37 -15.11 -47.47
CA LEU A 40 35.47 -14.58 -46.45
C LEU A 40 36.30 -13.82 -45.39
N VAL A 41 35.90 -12.60 -45.03
CA VAL A 41 36.58 -11.83 -43.97
C VAL A 41 35.78 -11.86 -42.68
N ALA A 42 36.44 -12.14 -41.56
CA ALA A 42 35.80 -12.15 -40.26
C ALA A 42 35.44 -10.72 -39.80
N LEU A 43 34.22 -10.54 -39.33
CA LEU A 43 33.71 -9.29 -38.78
C LEU A 43 33.19 -9.51 -37.36
N LYS A 44 33.64 -8.66 -36.45
CA LYS A 44 33.13 -8.59 -35.08
C LYS A 44 32.33 -7.31 -34.88
N VAL A 45 31.12 -7.43 -34.34
CA VAL A 45 30.31 -6.29 -33.94
C VAL A 45 30.32 -6.17 -32.43
N ILE A 46 30.76 -5.02 -31.93
CA ILE A 46 30.89 -4.74 -30.50
C ILE A 46 29.88 -3.65 -30.08
N GLN A 47 29.21 -3.86 -28.96
CA GLN A 47 28.37 -2.84 -28.31
C GLN A 47 28.87 -2.64 -26.88
N GLN A 48 29.21 -1.41 -26.50
CA GLN A 48 29.68 -1.08 -25.15
C GLN A 48 30.78 -2.04 -24.63
N GLY A 49 31.74 -2.38 -25.50
CA GLY A 49 32.85 -3.28 -25.17
C GLY A 49 32.51 -4.78 -25.13
N ARG A 50 31.27 -5.19 -25.43
CA ARG A 50 30.87 -6.61 -25.52
C ARG A 50 30.67 -7.04 -26.97
N LEU A 51 31.13 -8.24 -27.32
CA LEU A 51 30.86 -8.87 -28.61
C LEU A 51 29.36 -9.22 -28.70
N VAL A 52 28.67 -8.67 -29.69
CA VAL A 52 27.23 -8.91 -29.93
C VAL A 52 27.02 -9.83 -31.12
N LEU A 53 27.88 -9.76 -32.13
CA LEU A 53 27.82 -10.61 -33.30
C LEU A 53 29.25 -10.89 -33.81
N GLU A 54 29.52 -12.13 -34.15
CA GLU A 54 30.71 -12.55 -34.89
C GLU A 54 30.24 -13.27 -36.15
N THR A 55 30.64 -12.76 -37.31
CA THR A 55 30.15 -13.24 -38.60
C THR A 55 31.24 -13.12 -39.67
N GLN A 56 30.98 -13.65 -40.85
CA GLN A 56 31.87 -13.53 -42.00
C GLN A 56 31.18 -12.72 -43.09
N VAL A 57 31.93 -11.80 -43.70
CA VAL A 57 31.44 -10.92 -44.77
C VAL A 57 32.03 -11.35 -46.12
N ASP A 58 31.15 -11.44 -47.11
CA ASP A 58 31.48 -11.70 -48.52
C ASP A 58 31.36 -10.44 -49.38
N ALA A 59 31.73 -10.55 -50.66
CA ALA A 59 31.73 -9.46 -51.64
C ALA A 59 30.39 -8.71 -51.81
N THR A 60 29.29 -9.28 -51.33
CA THR A 60 27.93 -8.74 -51.49
C THR A 60 27.28 -8.32 -50.17
N THR A 61 27.95 -8.58 -49.04
CA THR A 61 27.37 -8.35 -47.72
C THR A 61 27.27 -6.85 -47.43
N THR A 62 26.03 -6.35 -47.33
CA THR A 62 25.74 -4.97 -47.00
C THR A 62 25.62 -4.73 -45.50
N VAL A 63 25.78 -3.47 -45.09
CA VAL A 63 25.54 -3.03 -43.70
C VAL A 63 24.12 -3.35 -43.25
N GLY A 64 23.12 -3.18 -44.13
CA GLY A 64 21.73 -3.53 -43.84
C GLY A 64 21.53 -5.03 -43.57
N HIS A 65 22.27 -5.91 -44.24
CA HIS A 65 22.25 -7.35 -43.95
C HIS A 65 22.76 -7.65 -42.54
N ILE A 66 23.84 -6.98 -42.10
CA ILE A 66 24.37 -7.12 -40.74
C ILE A 66 23.39 -6.59 -39.70
N LYS A 67 22.74 -5.44 -39.93
CA LYS A 67 21.70 -4.90 -39.04
C LYS A 67 20.51 -5.87 -38.90
N GLY A 68 20.09 -6.53 -39.98
CA GLY A 68 19.05 -7.58 -39.93
C GLY A 68 19.47 -8.81 -39.12
N GLN A 69 20.73 -9.24 -39.22
CA GLN A 69 21.26 -10.32 -38.36
C GLN A 69 21.29 -9.90 -36.88
N LEU A 70 21.67 -8.65 -36.60
CA LEU A 70 21.69 -8.10 -35.26
C LEU A 70 20.28 -8.01 -34.67
N GLU A 71 19.29 -7.57 -35.45
CA GLU A 71 17.88 -7.51 -35.02
C GLU A 71 17.35 -8.88 -34.58
N LEU A 72 17.65 -9.93 -35.35
CA LEU A 72 17.31 -11.30 -34.98
C LEU A 72 18.04 -11.77 -33.71
N ALA A 73 19.26 -11.30 -33.46
CA ALA A 73 20.09 -11.73 -32.34
C ALA A 73 19.80 -10.97 -31.03
N ASN A 74 19.46 -9.68 -31.10
CA ASN A 74 19.36 -8.80 -29.93
C ASN A 74 17.98 -8.14 -29.74
N GLY A 75 17.04 -8.36 -30.68
CA GLY A 75 15.67 -7.86 -30.62
C GLY A 75 15.52 -6.35 -30.83
N THR A 76 16.58 -5.63 -31.23
CA THR A 76 16.46 -4.21 -31.60
C THR A 76 16.20 -4.03 -33.09
N PRO A 77 15.19 -3.24 -33.48
CA PRO A 77 14.90 -2.95 -34.88
C PRO A 77 16.14 -2.47 -35.64
N GLY A 78 16.38 -2.98 -36.86
CA GLY A 78 17.56 -2.61 -37.64
C GLY A 78 17.64 -1.12 -37.98
N ASP A 79 16.51 -0.43 -38.07
CA ASP A 79 16.40 1.03 -38.27
C ASP A 79 16.72 1.85 -37.02
N ALA A 80 16.83 1.22 -35.84
CA ALA A 80 17.27 1.84 -34.59
C ALA A 80 18.75 1.53 -34.25
N GLN A 81 19.52 1.07 -35.24
CA GLN A 81 20.93 0.69 -35.07
C GLN A 81 21.85 1.54 -35.96
N ILE A 82 22.88 2.10 -35.36
CA ILE A 82 23.97 2.79 -36.08
C ILE A 82 25.23 1.95 -35.96
N LEU A 83 25.78 1.56 -37.11
CA LEU A 83 27.02 0.81 -37.23
C LEU A 83 28.14 1.76 -37.66
N THR A 84 29.24 1.75 -36.94
CA THR A 84 30.38 2.61 -37.23
C THR A 84 31.67 1.81 -37.40
N LEU A 85 32.43 2.09 -38.46
CA LEU A 85 33.76 1.54 -38.71
C LEU A 85 34.80 2.65 -38.47
N HIS A 86 35.79 2.42 -37.60
CA HIS A 86 36.78 3.43 -37.21
C HIS A 86 36.17 4.77 -36.74
N GLY A 87 34.95 4.75 -36.17
CA GLY A 87 34.22 5.93 -35.72
C GLY A 87 33.38 6.65 -36.78
N LEU A 88 33.33 6.13 -38.01
CA LEU A 88 32.49 6.65 -39.09
C LEU A 88 31.19 5.85 -39.22
N PRO A 89 30.01 6.50 -39.27
CA PRO A 89 28.76 5.80 -39.52
C PRO A 89 28.69 5.27 -40.95
N LEU A 90 28.18 4.04 -41.07
CA LEU A 90 28.03 3.31 -42.33
C LEU A 90 26.58 3.38 -42.82
N GLN A 91 26.40 3.52 -44.14
CA GLN A 91 25.08 3.49 -44.77
C GLN A 91 24.58 2.07 -44.95
N ASN A 92 23.27 1.87 -44.85
CA ASN A 92 22.62 0.58 -45.05
C ASN A 92 22.97 -0.08 -46.39
N THR A 93 23.14 0.71 -47.45
CA THR A 93 23.44 0.25 -48.81
C THR A 93 24.92 0.00 -49.07
N GLN A 94 25.83 0.38 -48.16
CA GLN A 94 27.27 0.18 -48.34
C GLN A 94 27.63 -1.31 -48.27
N VAL A 95 28.50 -1.73 -49.18
CA VAL A 95 29.07 -3.08 -49.21
C VAL A 95 30.31 -3.11 -48.33
N LEU A 96 30.31 -3.96 -47.30
CA LEU A 96 31.35 -3.94 -46.27
C LEU A 96 32.74 -4.33 -46.81
N ARG A 97 32.82 -5.16 -47.84
CA ARG A 97 34.10 -5.56 -48.46
C ARG A 97 34.79 -4.44 -49.21
N GLU A 98 34.09 -3.37 -49.58
CA GLU A 98 34.72 -2.18 -50.17
C GLU A 98 35.48 -1.36 -49.12
N GLN A 99 35.17 -1.55 -47.84
CA GLN A 99 35.75 -0.81 -46.71
C GLN A 99 36.68 -1.68 -45.84
N ILE A 100 36.61 -3.00 -45.96
CA ILE A 100 37.27 -3.96 -45.06
C ILE A 100 38.03 -5.03 -45.86
N CYS A 101 39.36 -4.95 -45.83
CA CYS A 101 40.27 -5.89 -46.50
C CYS A 101 40.87 -6.96 -45.57
N GLN A 102 40.75 -6.80 -44.25
CA GLN A 102 41.26 -7.70 -43.21
C GLN A 102 40.22 -7.85 -42.09
N PRO A 103 40.33 -8.87 -41.20
CA PRO A 103 39.40 -9.01 -40.08
C PRO A 103 39.23 -7.71 -39.30
N ALA A 104 37.98 -7.24 -39.17
CA ALA A 104 37.68 -5.92 -38.63
C ALA A 104 36.65 -5.97 -37.51
N THR A 105 36.61 -4.88 -36.75
CA THR A 105 35.65 -4.67 -35.68
C THR A 105 34.83 -3.42 -35.99
N ILE A 106 33.51 -3.57 -36.00
CA ILE A 106 32.55 -2.49 -36.12
C ILE A 106 31.91 -2.28 -34.75
N THR A 107 31.70 -1.02 -34.37
CA THR A 107 30.95 -0.69 -33.17
C THR A 107 29.49 -0.42 -33.51
N MET A 108 28.59 -0.94 -32.70
CA MET A 108 27.16 -0.70 -32.79
C MET A 108 26.72 0.17 -31.62
N ARG A 109 25.94 1.20 -31.91
CA ARG A 109 25.12 1.89 -30.91
C ARG A 109 23.64 1.82 -31.27
N LYS A 110 22.80 1.82 -30.25
CA LYS A 110 21.36 2.00 -30.40
C LYS A 110 21.08 3.50 -30.52
N SER A 111 20.15 3.87 -31.38
CA SER A 111 19.65 5.24 -31.51
C SER A 111 18.17 5.19 -31.86
N ASP A 112 17.48 6.31 -31.74
CA ASP A 112 16.11 6.44 -32.22
C ASP A 112 16.04 6.38 -33.75
N ALA A 113 14.99 5.72 -34.26
CA ALA A 113 14.80 5.50 -35.70
C ALA A 113 14.74 6.80 -36.50
N SER A 114 14.26 7.90 -35.88
CA SER A 114 14.28 9.24 -36.47
C SER A 114 15.69 9.71 -36.79
N TRP A 115 16.62 9.59 -35.84
CA TRP A 115 17.99 10.02 -36.05
C TRP A 115 18.74 9.11 -37.01
N ALA A 116 18.56 7.79 -36.90
CA ALA A 116 19.18 6.86 -37.83
C ALA A 116 18.75 7.11 -39.29
N ALA A 117 17.47 7.44 -39.53
CA ALA A 117 16.98 7.82 -40.85
C ALA A 117 17.56 9.15 -41.34
N GLU A 118 17.62 10.17 -40.48
CA GLU A 118 18.24 11.46 -40.80
C GLU A 118 19.73 11.29 -41.15
N LEU A 119 20.45 10.44 -40.42
CA LEU A 119 21.86 10.15 -40.66
C LEU A 119 22.08 9.42 -41.99
N GLU A 120 21.22 8.45 -42.34
CA GLU A 120 21.24 7.77 -43.65
C GLU A 120 20.99 8.76 -44.81
N GLU A 121 20.05 9.69 -44.64
CA GLU A 121 19.79 10.75 -45.63
C GLU A 121 21.00 11.68 -45.79
N LEU A 122 21.60 12.11 -44.67
CA LEU A 122 22.78 12.98 -44.68
C LEU A 122 24.00 12.30 -45.33
N LEU A 123 24.20 11.01 -45.05
CA LEU A 123 25.23 10.20 -45.71
C LEU A 123 24.96 10.07 -47.21
N GLY A 124 23.69 9.97 -47.62
CA GLY A 124 23.28 9.79 -49.02
C GLY A 124 23.35 11.08 -49.86
N ALA A 125 23.05 12.23 -49.24
CA ALA A 125 23.04 13.53 -49.91
C ALA A 125 24.45 14.07 -50.21
N GLY A 126 25.44 13.76 -49.35
CA GLY A 126 26.85 14.13 -49.56
C GLY A 126 27.18 15.63 -49.57
N ASP A 127 26.22 16.53 -49.34
CA ASP A 127 26.40 17.98 -49.35
C ASP A 127 26.77 18.53 -47.95
N VAL A 128 27.91 19.24 -47.91
CA VAL A 128 28.46 19.96 -46.76
C VAL A 128 27.45 20.94 -46.14
N ALA A 129 26.61 21.60 -46.95
CA ALA A 129 25.64 22.57 -46.45
C ALA A 129 24.53 21.93 -45.59
N SER A 130 24.15 20.69 -45.88
CA SER A 130 23.15 19.94 -45.11
C SER A 130 23.73 19.46 -43.78
N LEU A 131 24.97 18.95 -43.77
CA LEU A 131 25.69 18.61 -42.53
C LEU A 131 25.89 19.83 -41.61
N PHE A 132 26.20 20.99 -42.19
CA PHE A 132 26.37 22.24 -41.43
C PHE A 132 25.06 22.68 -40.76
N ARG A 133 23.93 22.64 -41.48
CA ARG A 133 22.60 23.01 -40.95
C ARG A 133 22.12 22.04 -39.87
N ALA A 134 22.32 20.74 -40.07
CA ALA A 134 22.00 19.72 -39.07
C ALA A 134 22.80 19.98 -37.78
N ARG A 135 24.10 20.25 -37.90
CA ARG A 135 24.96 20.52 -36.73
C ARG A 135 24.58 21.82 -36.01
N GLN A 136 24.28 22.89 -36.74
CA GLN A 136 23.85 24.16 -36.12
C GLN A 136 22.54 24.00 -35.34
N SER A 137 21.59 23.26 -35.90
CA SER A 137 20.30 22.99 -35.24
C SER A 137 20.50 22.13 -33.99
N LEU A 138 21.40 21.15 -34.07
CA LEU A 138 21.71 20.25 -32.96
C LEU A 138 22.44 20.96 -31.82
N GLY A 139 23.36 21.88 -32.13
CA GLY A 139 24.04 22.71 -31.13
C GLY A 139 23.08 23.55 -30.28
N LEU A 140 22.04 24.13 -30.90
CA LEU A 140 21.00 24.88 -30.17
C LEU A 140 20.19 23.98 -29.21
N LEU A 141 19.83 22.77 -29.65
CA LEU A 141 19.13 21.80 -28.82
C LEU A 141 20.00 21.30 -27.66
N ARG A 142 21.29 21.08 -27.92
CA ARG A 142 22.27 20.66 -26.92
C ARG A 142 22.45 21.72 -25.83
N ASP A 143 22.63 22.97 -26.24
CA ASP A 143 22.85 24.08 -25.30
C ASP A 143 21.61 24.33 -24.42
N ALA A 144 20.40 24.20 -24.98
CA ALA A 144 19.15 24.25 -24.22
C ALA A 144 19.05 23.09 -23.22
N ALA A 145 19.27 21.86 -23.66
CA ALA A 145 19.23 20.68 -22.80
C ALA A 145 20.29 20.72 -21.69
N ALA A 146 21.43 21.40 -21.91
CA ALA A 146 22.48 21.60 -20.90
C ALA A 146 22.07 22.56 -19.80
N GLN A 147 21.35 23.62 -20.15
CA GLN A 147 20.81 24.55 -19.15
C GLN A 147 19.73 23.88 -18.29
N ASP A 148 18.84 23.12 -18.92
CA ASP A 148 17.77 22.39 -18.22
C ASP A 148 18.35 21.31 -17.29
N ALA A 149 19.33 20.53 -17.77
CA ALA A 149 20.01 19.51 -16.97
C ALA A 149 20.72 20.12 -15.76
N HIS A 150 21.41 21.24 -15.94
CA HIS A 150 22.13 21.91 -14.85
C HIS A 150 21.17 22.41 -13.76
N ALA A 151 20.05 23.04 -14.16
CA ALA A 151 19.03 23.52 -13.22
C ALA A 151 18.37 22.37 -12.44
N LEU A 152 17.98 21.30 -13.14
CA LEU A 152 17.36 20.12 -12.52
C LEU A 152 18.33 19.37 -11.60
N LYS A 153 19.61 19.31 -11.96
CA LYS A 153 20.66 18.70 -11.12
C LYS A 153 20.81 19.44 -9.80
N GLU A 154 20.96 20.76 -9.82
CA GLU A 154 21.06 21.58 -8.59
C GLU A 154 19.84 21.38 -7.67
N GLN A 155 18.64 21.33 -8.26
CA GLN A 155 17.42 21.04 -7.51
C GLN A 155 17.42 19.63 -6.91
N ALA A 156 17.83 18.61 -7.68
CA ALA A 156 17.93 17.23 -7.20
C ALA A 156 18.94 17.10 -6.06
N LEU A 157 20.11 17.74 -6.14
CA LEU A 157 21.13 17.76 -5.08
C LEU A 157 20.56 18.31 -3.76
N GLN A 158 19.83 19.43 -3.85
CA GLN A 158 19.20 20.04 -2.68
C GLN A 158 18.12 19.12 -2.05
N LEU A 159 17.31 18.46 -2.90
CA LEU A 159 16.28 17.52 -2.45
C LEU A 159 16.89 16.26 -1.82
N PHE A 160 18.00 15.73 -2.34
CA PHE A 160 18.72 14.61 -1.75
C PHE A 160 19.23 14.93 -0.34
N ALA A 161 19.84 16.11 -0.19
CA ALA A 161 20.36 16.57 1.10
C ALA A 161 19.24 16.75 2.12
N ASP A 162 18.14 17.41 1.72
CA ASP A 162 16.95 17.62 2.56
C ASP A 162 16.30 16.28 2.98
N MET A 163 16.07 15.37 2.03
CA MET A 163 15.49 14.06 2.31
C MET A 163 16.36 13.20 3.23
N THR A 164 17.67 13.21 3.01
CA THR A 164 18.63 12.50 3.87
C THR A 164 18.60 13.08 5.29
N GLY A 165 18.54 14.40 5.43
CA GLY A 165 18.37 15.09 6.70
C GLY A 165 17.05 14.72 7.41
N LYS A 166 15.95 14.71 6.68
CA LYS A 166 14.62 14.31 7.18
C LYS A 166 14.61 12.87 7.67
N PHE A 167 15.22 11.92 6.94
CA PHE A 167 15.34 10.53 7.39
C PHE A 167 16.18 10.41 8.66
N LYS A 168 17.31 11.11 8.76
CA LYS A 168 18.15 11.11 9.98
C LYS A 168 17.37 11.66 11.19
N LYS A 169 16.63 12.75 11.01
CA LYS A 169 15.79 13.36 12.05
C LYS A 169 14.64 12.43 12.47
N ALA A 170 13.93 11.83 11.51
CA ALA A 170 12.86 10.88 11.79
C ALA A 170 13.40 9.65 12.54
N THR A 171 14.60 9.17 12.18
CA THR A 171 15.25 8.04 12.86
C THR A 171 15.53 8.36 14.33
N SER A 172 16.09 9.54 14.65
CA SER A 172 16.37 9.91 16.04
C SER A 172 15.10 10.07 16.87
N MET A 173 14.04 10.66 16.29
CA MET A 173 12.73 10.78 16.93
C MET A 173 12.13 9.40 17.27
N VAL A 174 12.16 8.46 16.31
CA VAL A 174 11.64 7.10 16.49
C VAL A 174 12.40 6.35 17.57
N LEU A 175 13.74 6.43 17.59
CA LEU A 175 14.56 5.76 18.59
C LEU A 175 14.34 6.34 19.99
N SER A 176 14.29 7.67 20.13
CA SER A 176 14.07 8.33 21.42
C SER A 176 12.70 7.97 22.00
N SER A 177 11.66 7.97 21.16
CA SER A 177 10.32 7.59 21.60
C SER A 177 10.21 6.10 21.93
N ALA A 178 10.87 5.22 21.17
CA ALA A 178 10.94 3.79 21.49
C ALA A 178 11.59 3.57 22.87
N ALA A 179 12.71 4.25 23.15
CA ALA A 179 13.39 4.15 24.45
C ALA A 179 12.52 4.64 25.61
N GLY A 180 11.78 5.75 25.43
CA GLY A 180 10.84 6.24 26.43
C GLY A 180 9.70 5.25 26.72
N LEU A 181 9.19 4.60 25.67
CA LEU A 181 8.17 3.56 25.78
C LEU A 181 8.70 2.31 26.51
N GLU A 182 9.89 1.83 26.15
CA GLU A 182 10.53 0.68 26.82
C GLU A 182 10.85 0.96 28.29
N ALA A 183 11.24 2.18 28.63
CA ALA A 183 11.50 2.58 30.01
C ALA A 183 10.22 2.51 30.85
N ALA A 184 9.12 3.08 30.36
CA ALA A 184 7.83 3.02 31.04
C ALA A 184 7.30 1.57 31.16
N ALA A 185 7.48 0.77 30.12
CA ALA A 185 7.11 -0.64 30.12
C ALA A 185 7.92 -1.45 31.16
N SER A 186 9.22 -1.18 31.26
CA SER A 186 10.11 -1.82 32.24
C SER A 186 9.78 -1.39 33.67
N GLU A 187 9.40 -0.12 33.88
CA GLU A 187 8.99 0.39 35.18
C GLU A 187 7.68 -0.26 35.66
N LEU A 188 6.69 -0.42 34.77
CA LEU A 188 5.46 -1.14 35.08
C LEU A 188 5.76 -2.60 35.46
N ARG A 189 6.58 -3.30 34.66
CA ARG A 189 6.99 -4.68 34.94
C ARG A 189 7.71 -4.80 36.28
N ARG A 190 8.67 -3.92 36.57
CA ARG A 190 9.42 -3.97 37.84
C ARG A 190 8.53 -3.70 39.03
N ASN A 191 7.63 -2.71 38.94
CA ASN A 191 6.67 -2.45 40.02
C ASN A 191 5.72 -3.63 40.20
N ARG A 192 5.31 -4.30 39.11
CA ARG A 192 4.59 -5.56 39.19
C ARG A 192 5.41 -6.61 39.95
N GLU A 193 6.63 -6.94 39.55
CA GLU A 193 7.44 -7.94 40.26
C GLU A 193 7.59 -7.60 41.77
N VAL A 194 7.80 -6.33 42.13
CA VAL A 194 7.93 -5.88 43.53
C VAL A 194 6.62 -5.99 44.32
N VAL A 195 5.50 -5.55 43.73
CA VAL A 195 4.16 -5.63 44.37
C VAL A 195 3.72 -7.08 44.55
N PHE A 196 4.10 -7.97 43.63
CA PHE A 196 3.70 -9.37 43.61
C PHE A 196 4.64 -10.29 44.42
N GLU A 197 5.91 -9.94 44.63
CA GLU A 197 6.82 -10.70 45.52
C GLU A 197 6.82 -10.20 46.98
N VAL A 198 6.54 -8.91 47.22
CA VAL A 198 6.61 -8.29 48.56
C VAL A 198 5.25 -7.70 48.92
N VAL A 199 4.27 -8.55 49.24
CA VAL A 199 2.96 -8.09 49.72
C VAL A 199 3.15 -7.29 51.02
N PRO A 200 2.81 -5.98 51.05
CA PRO A 200 2.96 -5.19 52.26
C PRO A 200 2.01 -5.71 53.35
N ARG A 201 2.53 -6.01 54.55
CA ARG A 201 1.73 -6.56 55.67
C ARG A 201 0.64 -5.61 56.18
N SER A 202 0.62 -4.34 55.77
CA SER A 202 -0.31 -3.30 56.24
C SER A 202 -1.24 -2.78 55.13
N SER A 203 -2.47 -2.39 55.49
CA SER A 203 -3.47 -1.81 54.57
C SER A 203 -2.99 -0.56 53.84
N LYS A 204 -2.25 0.31 54.52
CA LYS A 204 -1.62 1.48 53.91
C LYS A 204 -0.56 1.11 52.87
N GLY A 205 0.20 0.04 53.11
CA GLY A 205 1.23 -0.44 52.18
C GLY A 205 0.63 -1.01 50.89
N SER A 206 -0.41 -1.84 51.00
CA SER A 206 -1.10 -2.42 49.83
C SER A 206 -1.79 -1.36 48.98
N ARG A 207 -2.43 -0.36 49.62
CA ARG A 207 -3.04 0.77 48.92
C ARG A 207 -2.01 1.57 48.12
N ARG A 208 -0.87 1.88 48.75
CA ARG A 208 0.23 2.61 48.10
C ARG A 208 0.82 1.82 46.92
N ALA A 209 1.00 0.52 47.08
CA ALA A 209 1.46 -0.38 46.01
C ALA A 209 0.49 -0.37 44.81
N ALA A 210 -0.82 -0.43 45.05
CA ALA A 210 -1.83 -0.35 43.99
C ALA A 210 -1.86 1.03 43.31
N GLU A 211 -1.76 2.12 44.10
CA GLU A 211 -1.67 3.50 43.57
C GLU A 211 -0.41 3.70 42.70
N ASP A 212 0.73 3.15 43.12
CA ASP A 212 1.99 3.23 42.38
C ASP A 212 1.94 2.38 41.09
N LEU A 213 1.33 1.19 41.12
CA LEU A 213 1.11 0.36 39.92
C LEU A 213 0.19 1.08 38.91
N MET A 214 -0.92 1.68 39.37
CA MET A 214 -1.83 2.46 38.52
C MET A 214 -1.13 3.69 37.92
N ARG A 215 -0.26 4.35 38.69
CA ARG A 215 0.58 5.45 38.17
C ARG A 215 1.51 4.96 37.06
N CYS A 216 2.16 3.81 37.24
CA CYS A 216 3.03 3.22 36.21
C CYS A 216 2.25 2.87 34.94
N ARG A 217 1.05 2.28 35.09
CA ARG A 217 0.16 1.96 33.96
C ARG A 217 -0.25 3.21 33.19
N SER A 218 -0.66 4.27 33.91
CA SER A 218 -0.99 5.56 33.31
C SER A 218 0.21 6.19 32.60
N GLY A 219 1.40 6.09 33.19
CA GLY A 219 2.66 6.51 32.57
C GLY A 219 2.95 5.78 31.25
N LEU A 220 2.75 4.46 31.21
CA LEU A 220 2.92 3.66 30.00
C LEU A 220 1.93 4.06 28.89
N LEU A 221 0.65 4.26 29.23
CA LEU A 221 -0.36 4.73 28.28
C LEU A 221 -0.03 6.12 27.71
N SER A 222 0.44 7.04 28.56
CA SER A 222 0.90 8.36 28.12
C SER A 222 2.09 8.26 27.15
N SER A 223 3.10 7.44 27.47
CA SER A 223 4.23 7.18 26.58
C SER A 223 3.81 6.54 25.25
N ALA A 224 2.82 5.66 25.26
CA ALA A 224 2.26 5.07 24.04
C ALA A 224 1.57 6.12 23.15
N ASN A 225 0.80 7.05 23.74
CA ASN A 225 0.19 8.15 23.01
C ASN A 225 1.25 9.06 22.37
N ILE A 226 2.28 9.46 23.13
CA ILE A 226 3.39 10.27 22.62
C ILE A 226 4.09 9.56 21.46
N ASN A 227 4.28 8.23 21.56
CA ASN A 227 4.84 7.42 20.49
C ASN A 227 3.98 7.43 19.23
N GLY A 228 2.66 7.25 19.37
CA GLY A 228 1.71 7.33 18.25
C GLY A 228 1.73 8.69 17.55
N GLU A 229 1.70 9.79 18.30
CA GLU A 229 1.79 11.15 17.75
C GLU A 229 3.12 11.39 17.02
N MET A 230 4.22 10.88 17.57
CA MET A 230 5.55 10.97 16.96
C MET A 230 5.61 10.22 15.62
N LEU A 231 5.04 9.01 15.53
CA LEU A 231 4.98 8.24 14.27
C LEU A 231 4.16 8.99 13.20
N MET A 232 3.04 9.60 13.59
CA MET A 232 2.24 10.44 12.70
C MET A 232 2.99 11.70 12.23
N SER A 233 3.82 12.28 13.09
CA SER A 233 4.70 13.40 12.73
C SER A 233 5.77 12.98 11.71
N CYS A 234 6.38 11.81 11.90
CA CYS A 234 7.35 11.26 10.94
C CYS A 234 6.73 10.98 9.56
N SER A 235 5.50 10.46 9.52
CA SER A 235 4.76 10.24 8.27
C SER A 235 4.55 11.56 7.50
N ARG A 236 4.10 12.61 8.20
CA ARG A 236 3.93 13.96 7.62
C ARG A 236 5.24 14.58 7.15
N LEU A 237 6.35 14.31 7.85
CA LEU A 237 7.68 14.82 7.49
C LEU A 237 8.23 14.20 6.21
N LEU A 238 7.98 12.90 5.98
CA LEU A 238 8.61 12.14 4.89
C LEU A 238 7.75 12.02 3.63
N GLY A 239 6.42 12.02 3.76
CA GLY A 239 5.48 11.74 2.66
C GLY A 239 5.60 12.67 1.45
N PRO A 240 5.40 14.00 1.61
CA PRO A 240 5.40 14.94 0.48
C PRO A 240 6.73 14.98 -0.27
N SER A 241 7.84 15.01 0.46
CA SER A 241 9.17 15.15 -0.13
C SER A 241 9.66 13.89 -0.85
N HIS A 242 9.11 12.71 -0.53
CA HIS A 242 9.36 11.50 -1.31
C HIS A 242 8.74 11.58 -2.71
N PHE A 243 7.51 12.08 -2.80
CA PHE A 243 6.81 12.22 -4.09
C PHE A 243 7.52 13.24 -4.98
N GLU A 244 7.90 14.38 -4.40
CA GLU A 244 8.64 15.44 -5.07
C GLU A 244 10.01 14.96 -5.59
N LEU A 245 10.80 14.28 -4.77
CA LEU A 245 12.09 13.72 -5.19
C LEU A 245 11.92 12.69 -6.32
N THR A 246 10.90 11.84 -6.26
CA THR A 246 10.67 10.80 -7.28
C THR A 246 10.31 11.42 -8.64
N ALA A 247 9.47 12.46 -8.64
CA ALA A 247 9.09 13.17 -9.85
C ALA A 247 10.30 13.87 -10.49
N GLN A 248 11.07 14.59 -9.67
CA GLN A 248 12.27 15.32 -10.11
C GLN A 248 13.36 14.40 -10.65
N LEU A 249 13.59 13.23 -10.03
CA LEU A 249 14.56 12.26 -10.54
C LEU A 249 14.15 11.64 -11.87
N LYS A 250 12.85 11.49 -12.12
CA LYS A 250 12.35 11.01 -13.40
C LYS A 250 12.62 12.03 -14.50
N GLU A 251 12.31 13.29 -14.23
CA GLU A 251 12.55 14.41 -15.16
C GLU A 251 14.05 14.59 -15.45
N LEU A 252 14.88 14.63 -14.41
CA LEU A 252 16.34 14.72 -14.56
C LEU A 252 16.91 13.57 -15.40
N ARG A 253 16.41 12.34 -15.21
CA ARG A 253 16.84 11.19 -16.02
C ARG A 253 16.50 11.39 -17.50
N GLU A 254 15.29 11.85 -17.81
CA GLU A 254 14.86 12.07 -19.19
C GLU A 254 15.73 13.15 -19.87
N VAL A 255 16.00 14.25 -19.17
CA VAL A 255 16.85 15.34 -19.70
C VAL A 255 18.30 14.90 -19.86
N LEU A 256 18.90 14.20 -18.90
CA LEU A 256 20.28 13.68 -19.02
C LEU A 256 20.41 12.66 -20.15
N GLN A 257 19.41 11.81 -20.37
CA GLN A 257 19.38 10.88 -21.51
C GLN A 257 19.30 11.63 -22.84
N GLN A 258 18.48 12.68 -22.92
CA GLN A 258 18.38 13.53 -24.10
C GLN A 258 19.70 14.26 -24.37
N GLN A 259 20.35 14.81 -23.33
CA GLN A 259 21.66 15.44 -23.43
C GLN A 259 22.74 14.49 -23.98
N GLN A 260 22.81 13.28 -23.43
CA GLN A 260 23.76 12.26 -23.87
C GLN A 260 23.53 11.92 -25.35
N GLU A 261 22.28 11.73 -25.77
CA GLU A 261 21.98 11.43 -27.18
C GLU A 261 22.38 12.58 -28.09
N LEU A 262 22.08 13.83 -27.74
CA LEU A 262 22.49 15.01 -28.53
C LEU A 262 24.01 15.10 -28.70
N LEU A 263 24.79 14.88 -27.63
CA LEU A 263 26.25 14.86 -27.71
C LEU A 263 26.78 13.75 -28.63
N LEU A 264 26.17 12.56 -28.60
CA LEU A 264 26.53 11.46 -29.50
C LEU A 264 26.23 11.78 -30.96
N ARG A 265 25.08 12.39 -31.25
CA ARG A 265 24.71 12.85 -32.60
C ARG A 265 25.67 13.90 -33.13
N GLU A 266 26.10 14.84 -32.28
CA GLU A 266 27.08 15.86 -32.65
C GLU A 266 28.44 15.24 -33.03
N GLN A 267 28.90 14.24 -32.26
CA GLN A 267 30.12 13.50 -32.58
C GLN A 267 30.04 12.81 -33.95
N GLU A 268 28.91 12.20 -34.29
CA GLU A 268 28.72 11.56 -35.60
C GLU A 268 28.81 12.58 -36.74
N LEU A 269 28.16 13.73 -36.61
CA LEU A 269 28.23 14.80 -37.60
C LEU A 269 29.65 15.37 -37.73
N LEU A 270 30.36 15.55 -36.62
CA LEU A 270 31.75 16.01 -36.57
C LEU A 270 32.70 15.04 -37.30
N GLN A 271 32.52 13.73 -37.11
CA GLN A 271 33.34 12.71 -37.78
C GLN A 271 33.07 12.67 -39.29
N LEU A 272 31.84 12.91 -39.72
CA LEU A 272 31.49 13.02 -41.14
C LEU A 272 32.09 14.27 -41.80
N GLN A 273 32.03 15.42 -41.13
CA GLN A 273 32.64 16.66 -41.64
C GLN A 273 34.17 16.57 -41.78
N ARG A 274 34.83 15.76 -40.93
CA ARG A 274 36.27 15.47 -41.02
C ARG A 274 36.65 14.77 -42.32
N HIS A 275 35.83 13.84 -42.78
CA HIS A 275 36.11 13.01 -43.95
C HIS A 275 35.70 13.68 -45.27
N GLY A 276 34.70 14.56 -45.25
CA GLY A 276 34.27 15.37 -46.40
C GLY A 276 35.12 16.63 -46.68
N HIS A 277 36.27 16.81 -46.03
CA HIS A 277 37.19 17.96 -46.21
C HIS A 277 36.58 19.38 -46.04
N SER A 278 35.48 19.54 -45.30
CA SER A 278 34.80 20.85 -45.18
C SER A 278 35.30 21.77 -44.06
N LEU A 279 35.95 21.19 -43.03
CA LEU A 279 36.49 21.91 -41.87
C LEU A 279 37.98 21.59 -41.72
N SER A 280 38.76 22.53 -41.17
CA SER A 280 40.16 22.24 -40.86
C SER A 280 40.25 21.14 -39.80
N HIS A 281 41.19 20.21 -39.98
CA HIS A 281 41.40 19.08 -39.07
C HIS A 281 41.54 19.53 -37.60
N ALA A 282 42.20 20.68 -37.38
CA ALA A 282 42.36 21.30 -36.06
C ALA A 282 41.05 21.84 -35.46
N ALA A 283 40.10 22.34 -36.27
CA ALA A 283 38.81 22.82 -35.78
C ALA A 283 37.91 21.65 -35.34
N VAL A 284 37.85 20.59 -36.16
CA VAL A 284 37.09 19.38 -35.82
C VAL A 284 37.64 18.70 -34.57
N GLN A 285 38.96 18.61 -34.43
CA GLN A 285 39.58 18.04 -33.23
C GLN A 285 39.27 18.82 -31.95
N ARG A 286 39.22 20.17 -32.02
CA ARG A 286 38.89 21.00 -30.86
C ARG A 286 37.46 20.76 -30.39
N GLU A 287 36.50 20.77 -31.29
CA GLU A 287 35.09 20.59 -30.93
C GLU A 287 34.75 19.15 -30.53
N LEU A 288 35.43 18.16 -31.11
CA LEU A 288 35.34 16.77 -30.66
C LEU A 288 35.88 16.62 -29.22
N GLN A 289 36.96 17.33 -28.89
CA GLN A 289 37.50 17.37 -27.54
C GLN A 289 36.52 18.04 -26.56
N GLU A 290 35.88 19.15 -26.94
CA GLU A 290 34.85 19.81 -26.13
C GLU A 290 33.64 18.89 -25.89
N SER A 291 33.18 18.19 -26.91
CA SER A 291 32.09 17.20 -26.79
C SER A 291 32.48 16.02 -25.91
N HIS A 292 33.74 15.58 -25.96
CA HIS A 292 34.25 14.51 -25.10
C HIS A 292 34.29 14.93 -23.63
N VAL A 293 34.78 16.14 -23.34
CA VAL A 293 34.78 16.71 -21.98
C VAL A 293 33.36 16.85 -21.44
N ALA A 294 32.39 17.23 -22.28
CA ALA A 294 30.98 17.30 -21.87
C ALA A 294 30.40 15.92 -21.49
N LEU A 295 30.77 14.85 -22.22
CA LEU A 295 30.37 13.48 -21.88
C LEU A 295 31.05 12.99 -20.59
N GLU A 296 32.33 13.27 -20.40
CA GLU A 296 33.04 12.97 -19.14
C GLU A 296 32.36 13.66 -17.94
N GLY A 297 31.95 14.93 -18.10
CA GLY A 297 31.19 15.64 -17.06
C GLY A 297 29.84 15.00 -16.72
N LEU A 298 29.11 14.46 -17.72
CA LEU A 298 27.88 13.71 -17.47
C LEU A 298 28.12 12.39 -16.73
N GLU A 299 29.25 11.72 -16.99
CA GLU A 299 29.65 10.52 -16.24
C GLU A 299 29.98 10.83 -14.78
N GLU A 300 30.72 11.91 -14.52
CA GLU A 300 31.00 12.40 -13.16
C GLU A 300 29.70 12.73 -12.40
N ASP A 301 28.74 13.35 -13.08
CA ASP A 301 27.42 13.67 -12.53
C ASP A 301 26.61 12.41 -12.19
N GLY A 302 26.69 11.38 -13.04
CA GLY A 302 26.11 10.07 -12.78
C GLY A 302 26.70 9.42 -11.51
N ILE A 303 28.02 9.47 -11.34
CA ILE A 303 28.70 8.94 -10.16
C ILE A 303 28.25 9.69 -8.88
N LEU A 304 28.15 11.02 -8.93
CA LEU A 304 27.69 11.83 -7.81
C LEU A 304 26.25 11.47 -7.40
N LEU A 305 25.34 11.34 -8.37
CA LEU A 305 23.95 10.94 -8.13
C LEU A 305 23.86 9.53 -7.54
N GLU A 306 24.69 8.60 -7.99
CA GLU A 306 24.76 7.24 -7.43
C GLU A 306 25.22 7.24 -5.97
N GLN A 307 26.24 8.04 -5.64
CA GLN A 307 26.71 8.22 -4.27
C GLN A 307 25.61 8.77 -3.36
N LEU A 308 24.92 9.83 -3.78
CA LEU A 308 23.81 10.43 -3.02
C LEU A 308 22.61 9.49 -2.87
N ALA A 309 22.28 8.74 -3.92
CA ALA A 309 21.24 7.71 -3.85
C ALA A 309 21.62 6.63 -2.82
N GLN A 310 22.88 6.21 -2.79
CA GLN A 310 23.35 5.24 -1.80
C GLN A 310 23.28 5.80 -0.37
N GLU A 311 23.66 7.06 -0.16
CA GLU A 311 23.50 7.72 1.15
C GLU A 311 22.03 7.77 1.57
N LEU A 312 21.11 8.16 0.69
CA LEU A 312 19.69 8.19 0.97
C LEU A 312 19.14 6.78 1.30
N LEU A 313 19.59 5.75 0.57
CA LEU A 313 19.25 4.36 0.84
C LEU A 313 19.75 3.91 2.22
N THR A 314 20.96 4.32 2.64
CA THR A 314 21.46 4.02 3.99
C THR A 314 20.62 4.70 5.06
N ALA A 315 20.24 5.97 4.88
CA ALA A 315 19.38 6.70 5.81
C ALA A 315 17.98 6.07 5.90
N ARG A 316 17.40 5.64 4.78
CA ARG A 316 16.12 4.92 4.73
C ARG A 316 16.20 3.55 5.44
N ARG A 317 17.29 2.81 5.26
CA ARG A 317 17.51 1.53 5.97
C ARG A 317 17.60 1.74 7.48
N ALA A 318 18.33 2.77 7.93
CA ALA A 318 18.41 3.14 9.34
C ALA A 318 17.04 3.49 9.94
N TYR A 319 16.24 4.30 9.23
CA TYR A 319 14.87 4.62 9.63
C TYR A 319 13.99 3.36 9.73
N ARG A 320 14.02 2.47 8.74
CA ARG A 320 13.27 1.20 8.77
C ARG A 320 13.66 0.33 9.96
N SER A 321 14.95 0.23 10.25
CA SER A 321 15.45 -0.49 11.41
C SER A 321 14.92 0.10 12.73
N ALA A 322 14.96 1.43 12.87
CA ALA A 322 14.42 2.12 14.04
C ALA A 322 12.91 1.88 14.22
N VAL A 323 12.13 1.91 13.14
CA VAL A 323 10.69 1.59 13.18
C VAL A 323 10.45 0.15 13.59
N ALA A 324 11.25 -0.80 13.09
CA ALA A 324 11.15 -2.21 13.49
C ALA A 324 11.45 -2.40 14.99
N SER A 325 12.48 -1.74 15.52
CA SER A 325 12.76 -1.73 16.96
C SER A 325 11.62 -1.11 17.78
N ASN A 326 11.05 -0.01 17.31
CA ASN A 326 9.91 0.64 17.96
C ASN A 326 8.68 -0.28 17.99
N LEU A 327 8.41 -1.02 16.91
CA LEU A 327 7.32 -2.00 16.87
C LEU A 327 7.50 -3.12 17.92
N ILE A 328 8.73 -3.55 18.18
CA ILE A 328 9.02 -4.53 19.26
C ILE A 328 8.71 -3.90 20.63
N ALA A 329 9.09 -2.65 20.85
CA ALA A 329 8.78 -1.92 22.08
C ALA A 329 7.25 -1.79 22.29
N ILE A 330 6.50 -1.46 21.23
CA ILE A 330 5.03 -1.40 21.27
C ILE A 330 4.45 -2.76 21.65
N LYS A 331 4.85 -3.86 20.97
CA LYS A 331 4.35 -5.21 21.28
C LYS A 331 4.56 -5.60 22.73
N ARG A 332 5.77 -5.39 23.27
CA ARG A 332 6.07 -5.66 24.69
C ARG A 332 5.21 -4.83 25.63
N SER A 333 4.99 -3.55 25.29
CA SER A 333 4.17 -2.64 26.09
C SER A 333 2.71 -3.09 26.11
N THR A 334 2.18 -3.51 24.96
CA THR A 334 0.83 -4.08 24.85
C THR A 334 0.70 -5.39 25.63
N GLU A 335 1.68 -6.29 25.53
CA GLU A 335 1.70 -7.54 26.31
C GLU A 335 1.65 -7.27 27.82
N TYR A 336 2.39 -6.28 28.32
CA TYR A 336 2.34 -5.91 29.73
C TYR A 336 1.00 -5.29 30.13
N LEU A 337 0.40 -4.45 29.29
CA LEU A 337 -0.92 -3.86 29.55
C LEU A 337 -2.03 -4.91 29.57
N GLN A 338 -2.00 -5.89 28.65
CA GLN A 338 -2.98 -6.99 28.59
C GLN A 338 -2.88 -7.92 29.80
N GLN A 339 -1.67 -8.18 30.29
CA GLN A 339 -1.48 -8.96 31.51
C GLN A 339 -2.04 -8.28 32.76
N ASP A 340 -2.32 -6.98 32.73
CA ASP A 340 -2.86 -6.22 33.86
C ASP A 340 -4.40 -5.99 33.77
N GLU A 341 -5.06 -6.32 32.67
CA GLU A 341 -6.46 -5.96 32.41
C GLU A 341 -7.47 -6.69 33.34
N GLY A 342 -7.11 -7.87 33.88
CA GLY A 342 -7.92 -8.60 34.87
C GLY A 342 -7.15 -9.11 36.09
N VAL A 343 -5.82 -9.12 36.06
CA VAL A 343 -5.01 -9.91 37.01
C VAL A 343 -4.83 -9.21 38.36
N VAL A 344 -4.75 -7.88 38.43
CA VAL A 344 -4.28 -7.21 39.66
C VAL A 344 -5.29 -7.31 40.83
N LEU A 345 -6.61 -7.34 40.55
CA LEU A 345 -7.66 -7.33 41.59
C LEU A 345 -8.25 -8.73 41.86
N SER A 346 -8.50 -9.54 40.83
CA SER A 346 -8.92 -10.95 40.96
C SER A 346 -7.84 -11.81 41.64
N TRP A 347 -6.56 -11.62 41.27
CA TRP A 347 -5.45 -12.35 41.91
C TRP A 347 -5.26 -11.96 43.38
N ALA A 348 -5.45 -10.68 43.73
CA ALA A 348 -5.36 -10.21 45.12
C ALA A 348 -6.37 -10.91 46.02
N LEU A 349 -7.61 -11.14 45.54
CA LEU A 349 -8.60 -11.92 46.28
C LEU A 349 -8.16 -13.38 46.47
N ASN A 350 -7.54 -13.97 45.46
CA ASN A 350 -7.05 -15.35 45.51
C ASN A 350 -5.78 -15.57 46.37
N HIS A 351 -5.02 -14.52 46.71
CA HIS A 351 -3.71 -14.62 47.39
C HIS A 351 -3.61 -13.85 48.71
N VAL A 352 -4.68 -13.15 49.13
CA VAL A 352 -4.78 -12.52 50.44
C VAL A 352 -5.20 -13.54 51.50
N SER A 353 -4.81 -13.34 52.77
CA SER A 353 -5.13 -14.29 53.84
C SER A 353 -6.65 -14.46 53.99
N LYS A 354 -7.11 -15.68 54.34
CA LYS A 354 -8.55 -16.00 54.50
C LYS A 354 -9.31 -15.00 55.37
N GLY A 355 -8.67 -14.46 56.41
CA GLY A 355 -9.30 -13.48 57.30
C GLY A 355 -9.51 -12.10 56.66
N ARG A 356 -8.82 -11.77 55.58
CA ARG A 356 -8.87 -10.46 54.92
C ARG A 356 -9.66 -10.46 53.61
N ILE A 357 -9.89 -11.62 53.02
CA ILE A 357 -10.94 -11.83 52.01
C ILE A 357 -12.34 -11.59 52.63
N LEU A 358 -12.49 -11.81 53.94
CA LEU A 358 -13.70 -11.52 54.71
C LEU A 358 -13.81 -10.06 55.18
N ASP A 359 -12.79 -9.22 54.93
CA ASP A 359 -12.83 -7.80 55.30
C ASP A 359 -13.71 -7.04 54.29
N ARG A 360 -14.89 -6.65 54.77
CA ARG A 360 -15.90 -5.95 53.98
C ARG A 360 -15.39 -4.66 53.34
N ASP A 361 -14.63 -3.84 54.07
CA ASP A 361 -14.15 -2.54 53.58
C ASP A 361 -13.08 -2.73 52.49
N PHE A 362 -12.28 -3.78 52.64
CA PHE A 362 -11.34 -4.20 51.61
C PHE A 362 -12.07 -4.64 50.33
N ILE A 363 -13.08 -5.52 50.45
CA ILE A 363 -13.86 -5.97 49.29
C ILE A 363 -14.62 -4.82 48.63
N LEU A 364 -15.20 -3.89 49.40
CA LEU A 364 -15.83 -2.68 48.86
C LEU A 364 -14.85 -1.89 47.98
N THR A 365 -13.61 -1.69 48.43
CA THR A 365 -12.59 -0.98 47.65
C THR A 365 -12.23 -1.72 46.36
N VAL A 366 -12.19 -3.05 46.42
CA VAL A 366 -11.89 -3.91 45.27
C VAL A 366 -13.01 -3.83 44.23
N VAL A 367 -14.28 -4.00 44.65
CA VAL A 367 -15.43 -3.95 43.72
C VAL A 367 -15.71 -2.55 43.18
N GLN A 368 -15.38 -1.49 43.93
CA GLN A 368 -15.42 -0.11 43.43
C GLN A 368 -14.52 0.09 42.22
N SER A 369 -13.35 -0.57 42.21
CA SER A 369 -12.37 -0.47 41.13
C SER A 369 -12.68 -1.41 39.97
N ASN A 370 -13.14 -2.64 40.27
CA ASN A 370 -13.60 -3.61 39.29
C ASN A 370 -14.80 -4.39 39.84
N GLY A 371 -16.00 -4.11 39.34
CA GLY A 371 -17.22 -4.76 39.83
C GLY A 371 -17.29 -6.27 39.55
N GLU A 372 -16.54 -6.78 38.56
CA GLU A 372 -16.50 -8.23 38.26
C GLU A 372 -15.72 -9.02 39.31
N ALA A 373 -14.89 -8.35 40.13
CA ALA A 373 -14.19 -8.98 41.25
C ALA A 373 -15.13 -9.56 42.33
N LEU A 374 -16.44 -9.32 42.22
CA LEU A 374 -17.46 -9.99 43.02
C LEU A 374 -17.45 -11.53 42.82
N GLU A 375 -17.02 -12.02 41.66
CA GLU A 375 -16.88 -13.47 41.37
C GLU A 375 -16.00 -14.17 42.41
N ASP A 376 -14.86 -13.56 42.73
CA ASP A 376 -13.86 -14.08 43.67
C ASP A 376 -14.16 -13.71 45.13
N ALA A 377 -15.23 -12.95 45.39
CA ALA A 377 -15.63 -12.58 46.73
C ALA A 377 -16.21 -13.79 47.49
N PRO A 378 -16.02 -13.88 48.82
CA PRO A 378 -16.58 -14.97 49.60
C PRO A 378 -18.13 -14.90 49.59
N PRO A 379 -18.83 -16.05 49.74
CA PRO A 379 -20.29 -16.10 49.65
C PRO A 379 -21.02 -15.09 50.56
N GLU A 380 -20.48 -14.84 51.76
CA GLU A 380 -21.03 -13.88 52.72
C GLU A 380 -21.06 -12.44 52.16
N LEU A 381 -20.10 -12.09 51.29
CA LEU A 381 -20.02 -10.76 50.67
C LEU A 381 -20.68 -10.69 49.30
N GLN A 382 -20.89 -11.84 48.64
CA GLN A 382 -21.83 -11.95 47.51
C GLN A 382 -23.30 -11.82 47.94
N GLU A 383 -23.58 -12.01 49.23
CA GLU A 383 -24.87 -11.74 49.89
C GLU A 383 -24.95 -10.32 50.47
N ASP A 384 -23.82 -9.59 50.58
CA ASP A 384 -23.82 -8.22 51.10
C ASP A 384 -24.38 -7.25 50.06
N ARG A 385 -25.56 -6.73 50.38
CA ARG A 385 -26.33 -5.83 49.50
C ARG A 385 -25.54 -4.59 49.07
N GLU A 386 -24.74 -3.98 49.94
CA GLU A 386 -23.99 -2.77 49.59
C GLU A 386 -22.82 -3.10 48.66
N VAL A 387 -22.10 -4.19 48.94
CA VAL A 387 -21.01 -4.69 48.10
C VAL A 387 -21.52 -4.99 46.70
N VAL A 388 -22.64 -5.70 46.58
CA VAL A 388 -23.24 -6.03 45.27
C VAL A 388 -23.73 -4.77 44.55
N LEU A 389 -24.39 -3.83 45.23
CA LEU A 389 -24.81 -2.58 44.60
C LEU A 389 -23.63 -1.77 44.07
N GLU A 390 -22.51 -1.73 44.79
CA GLU A 390 -21.30 -1.05 44.34
C GLU A 390 -20.64 -1.78 43.16
N ALA A 391 -20.56 -3.12 43.23
CA ALA A 391 -20.10 -3.94 42.11
C ALA A 391 -20.93 -3.72 40.84
N LEU A 392 -22.26 -3.61 40.96
CA LEU A 392 -23.15 -3.29 39.84
C LEU A 392 -22.89 -1.90 39.26
N ARG A 393 -22.54 -0.93 40.11
CA ARG A 393 -22.18 0.43 39.65
C ARG A 393 -20.86 0.45 38.87
N SER A 394 -19.91 -0.39 39.23
CA SER A 394 -18.57 -0.43 38.61
C SER A 394 -18.43 -1.40 37.44
N SER A 395 -19.35 -2.37 37.25
CA SER A 395 -19.31 -3.41 36.18
C SER A 395 -20.32 -3.22 35.05
N ASN A 396 -20.93 -2.04 34.92
CA ASN A 396 -22.05 -1.82 33.98
C ASN A 396 -23.18 -2.85 34.13
N GLY A 397 -23.44 -3.36 35.34
CA GLY A 397 -24.54 -4.29 35.62
C GLY A 397 -24.25 -5.79 35.42
N TRP A 398 -23.09 -6.19 34.89
CA TRP A 398 -22.75 -7.62 34.70
C TRP A 398 -22.50 -8.36 36.01
N ALA A 399 -22.10 -7.67 37.08
CA ALA A 399 -21.85 -8.30 38.38
C ALA A 399 -23.07 -9.02 39.00
N LEU A 400 -24.28 -8.80 38.48
CA LEU A 400 -25.47 -9.53 38.94
C LEU A 400 -25.32 -11.05 38.82
N GLN A 401 -24.53 -11.54 37.84
CA GLN A 401 -24.27 -12.96 37.66
C GLN A 401 -23.59 -13.62 38.88
N PHE A 402 -22.78 -12.85 39.62
CA PHE A 402 -22.03 -13.32 40.79
C PHE A 402 -22.74 -13.04 42.12
N ALA A 403 -23.82 -12.25 42.10
CA ALA A 403 -24.62 -12.01 43.28
C ALA A 403 -25.30 -13.30 43.79
N ALA A 404 -25.47 -13.41 45.10
CA ALA A 404 -26.16 -14.53 45.70
C ALA A 404 -27.62 -14.64 45.23
N ALA A 405 -28.17 -15.86 45.29
CA ALA A 405 -29.51 -16.16 44.77
C ALA A 405 -30.63 -15.34 45.44
N GLY A 406 -30.45 -14.90 46.69
CA GLY A 406 -31.38 -13.99 47.36
C GLY A 406 -31.42 -12.61 46.70
N LEU A 407 -30.26 -12.05 46.36
CA LEU A 407 -30.13 -10.73 45.75
C LEU A 407 -30.55 -10.72 44.27
N LYS A 408 -30.45 -11.85 43.57
CA LYS A 408 -31.02 -12.03 42.22
C LYS A 408 -32.56 -12.00 42.18
N ARG A 409 -33.22 -12.13 43.34
CA ARG A 409 -34.67 -11.93 43.53
C ARG A 409 -35.01 -10.55 44.08
N ASP A 410 -34.02 -9.78 44.54
CA ASP A 410 -34.22 -8.44 45.05
C ASP A 410 -34.51 -7.50 43.87
N ARG A 411 -35.73 -6.98 43.86
CA ARG A 411 -36.22 -6.13 42.77
C ARG A 411 -35.39 -4.86 42.59
N GLU A 412 -34.89 -4.25 43.65
CA GLU A 412 -34.10 -3.01 43.56
C GLU A 412 -32.71 -3.27 42.99
N ILE A 413 -32.07 -4.37 43.40
CA ILE A 413 -30.76 -4.78 42.89
C ILE A 413 -30.87 -5.13 41.40
N VAL A 414 -31.86 -5.94 41.02
CA VAL A 414 -32.09 -6.30 39.62
C VAL A 414 -32.41 -5.06 38.79
N LEU A 415 -33.28 -4.16 39.27
CA LEU A 415 -33.55 -2.89 38.58
C LEU A 415 -32.28 -2.03 38.40
N THR A 416 -31.39 -2.02 39.39
CA THR A 416 -30.11 -1.31 39.31
C THR A 416 -29.22 -1.91 38.21
N ALA A 417 -29.17 -3.24 38.11
CA ALA A 417 -28.41 -3.93 37.06
C ALA A 417 -28.99 -3.67 35.66
N VAL A 418 -30.29 -3.93 35.45
CA VAL A 418 -30.91 -3.86 34.11
C VAL A 418 -30.98 -2.44 33.54
N ARG A 419 -31.05 -1.42 34.40
CA ARG A 419 -31.00 -0.01 33.97
C ARG A 419 -29.63 0.41 33.42
N ARG A 420 -28.56 -0.32 33.76
CA ARG A 420 -27.21 -0.09 33.22
C ARG A 420 -26.94 -0.97 32.01
N ASN A 421 -27.39 -2.22 32.07
CA ASN A 421 -27.28 -3.16 30.97
C ASN A 421 -28.52 -4.07 30.93
N GLY A 422 -29.35 -3.92 29.90
CA GLY A 422 -30.60 -4.68 29.77
C GLY A 422 -30.39 -6.19 29.74
N LEU A 423 -29.28 -6.67 29.15
CA LEU A 423 -28.96 -8.10 29.07
C LEU A 423 -28.68 -8.74 30.43
N SER A 424 -28.37 -7.95 31.47
CA SER A 424 -28.23 -8.47 32.84
C SER A 424 -29.51 -9.14 33.36
N LEU A 425 -30.66 -8.93 32.71
CA LEU A 425 -31.90 -9.64 32.98
C LEU A 425 -31.74 -11.17 32.92
N GLU A 426 -30.82 -11.70 32.11
CA GLU A 426 -30.50 -13.13 32.02
C GLU A 426 -30.20 -13.75 33.38
N PHE A 427 -29.46 -13.04 34.23
CA PHE A 427 -29.00 -13.51 35.53
C PHE A 427 -30.01 -13.30 36.66
N ALA A 428 -31.10 -12.58 36.38
CA ALA A 428 -32.15 -12.36 37.35
C ALA A 428 -32.95 -13.66 37.60
N ALA A 429 -33.49 -13.79 38.81
CA ALA A 429 -34.34 -14.92 39.14
C ALA A 429 -35.59 -14.96 38.24
N ALA A 430 -36.18 -16.15 38.07
CA ALA A 430 -37.31 -16.34 37.15
C ALA A 430 -38.50 -15.42 37.48
N GLU A 431 -38.73 -15.14 38.76
CA GLU A 431 -39.77 -14.22 39.24
C GLU A 431 -39.51 -12.78 38.77
N MET A 432 -38.25 -12.35 38.71
CA MET A 432 -37.86 -11.02 38.22
C MET A 432 -37.91 -10.93 36.70
N ARG A 433 -37.60 -12.04 35.99
CA ARG A 433 -37.80 -12.14 34.53
C ARG A 433 -39.29 -12.20 34.14
N ALA A 434 -40.17 -12.45 35.10
CA ALA A 434 -41.62 -12.35 34.96
C ALA A 434 -42.21 -11.04 35.54
N ASP A 435 -41.40 -10.20 36.19
CA ASP A 435 -41.83 -8.88 36.66
C ASP A 435 -41.88 -7.91 35.47
N ARG A 436 -43.09 -7.41 35.21
CA ARG A 436 -43.37 -6.54 34.06
C ARG A 436 -42.50 -5.29 34.05
N ASP A 437 -42.32 -4.64 35.20
CA ASP A 437 -41.60 -3.37 35.29
C ASP A 437 -40.09 -3.58 35.15
N VAL A 438 -39.58 -4.68 35.71
CA VAL A 438 -38.17 -5.07 35.58
C VAL A 438 -37.83 -5.34 34.12
N VAL A 439 -38.64 -6.16 33.43
CA VAL A 439 -38.45 -6.45 32.01
C VAL A 439 -38.61 -5.20 31.16
N LEU A 440 -39.61 -4.36 31.44
CA LEU A 440 -39.79 -3.10 30.71
C LEU A 440 -38.56 -2.18 30.86
N ALA A 441 -38.00 -2.06 32.06
CA ALA A 441 -36.77 -1.30 32.28
C ALA A 441 -35.58 -1.88 31.50
N ALA A 442 -35.45 -3.20 31.44
CA ALA A 442 -34.39 -3.87 30.67
C ALA A 442 -34.50 -3.60 29.17
N VAL A 443 -35.70 -3.79 28.58
CA VAL A 443 -35.91 -3.61 27.12
C VAL A 443 -35.84 -2.14 26.68
N GLN A 444 -36.07 -1.19 27.60
CA GLN A 444 -35.85 0.23 27.35
C GLN A 444 -34.38 0.58 27.15
N VAL A 445 -33.47 -0.16 27.80
CA VAL A 445 -32.02 0.01 27.66
C VAL A 445 -31.50 -0.77 26.46
N GLN A 446 -31.83 -2.06 26.37
CA GLN A 446 -31.44 -2.94 25.27
C GLN A 446 -32.60 -3.87 24.92
N GLY A 447 -33.16 -3.72 23.72
CA GLY A 447 -34.37 -4.46 23.33
C GLY A 447 -34.18 -5.97 23.25
N GLU A 448 -32.94 -6.42 23.05
CA GLU A 448 -32.50 -7.81 23.05
C GLU A 448 -32.79 -8.53 24.37
N ALA A 449 -32.87 -7.77 25.48
CA ALA A 449 -33.24 -8.33 26.79
C ALA A 449 -34.59 -9.06 26.79
N LEU A 450 -35.45 -8.81 25.81
CA LEU A 450 -36.70 -9.54 25.60
C LEU A 450 -36.49 -11.06 25.50
N GLU A 451 -35.34 -11.52 25.02
CA GLU A 451 -34.99 -12.95 24.95
C GLU A 451 -35.13 -13.65 26.31
N PHE A 452 -34.70 -12.99 27.38
CA PHE A 452 -34.65 -13.55 28.73
C PHE A 452 -35.97 -13.41 29.50
N ALA A 453 -36.89 -12.59 29.01
CA ALA A 453 -38.18 -12.37 29.65
C ALA A 453 -39.04 -13.64 29.67
N ALA A 454 -39.90 -13.74 30.69
CA ALA A 454 -40.89 -14.80 30.77
C ALA A 454 -41.78 -14.81 29.52
N GLU A 455 -42.23 -15.99 29.11
CA GLU A 455 -43.02 -16.17 27.89
C GLU A 455 -44.27 -15.29 27.83
N ALA A 456 -44.94 -15.09 28.97
CA ALA A 456 -46.10 -14.19 29.07
C ALA A 456 -45.75 -12.74 28.69
N LEU A 457 -44.56 -12.25 29.05
CA LEU A 457 -44.11 -10.89 28.74
C LEU A 457 -43.55 -10.77 27.31
N ARG A 458 -43.06 -11.85 26.73
CA ARG A 458 -42.77 -11.95 25.28
C ARG A 458 -44.04 -11.89 24.42
N ASN A 459 -45.21 -12.02 25.03
CA ASN A 459 -46.52 -11.81 24.42
C ASN A 459 -47.20 -10.49 24.88
N ASP A 460 -46.53 -9.64 25.67
CA ASP A 460 -47.04 -8.31 26.04
C ASP A 460 -46.72 -7.33 24.90
N HIS A 461 -47.78 -6.78 24.30
CA HIS A 461 -47.66 -5.90 23.14
C HIS A 461 -46.83 -4.64 23.43
N GLU A 462 -46.92 -4.04 24.63
CA GLU A 462 -46.19 -2.81 24.96
C GLU A 462 -44.69 -3.08 25.16
N ILE A 463 -44.36 -4.16 25.87
CA ILE A 463 -42.97 -4.58 26.08
C ILE A 463 -42.32 -4.91 24.74
N VAL A 464 -42.99 -5.72 23.91
CA VAL A 464 -42.48 -6.10 22.59
C VAL A 464 -42.33 -4.90 21.66
N ALA A 465 -43.31 -3.98 21.63
CA ALA A 465 -43.20 -2.75 20.84
C ALA A 465 -41.99 -1.90 21.29
N THR A 466 -41.77 -1.80 22.60
CA THR A 466 -40.62 -1.08 23.17
C THR A 466 -39.31 -1.74 22.76
N ALA A 467 -39.20 -3.06 22.91
CA ALA A 467 -38.03 -3.84 22.54
C ALA A 467 -37.69 -3.74 21.05
N ILE A 468 -38.70 -3.81 20.17
CA ILE A 468 -38.55 -3.63 18.72
C ILE A 468 -37.97 -2.25 18.41
N ARG A 469 -38.47 -1.20 19.07
CA ARG A 469 -38.00 0.17 18.85
C ARG A 469 -36.56 0.37 19.33
N THR A 470 -36.18 -0.17 20.48
CA THR A 470 -34.83 0.01 21.05
C THR A 470 -33.76 -0.81 20.32
N SER A 471 -34.10 -2.02 19.87
CA SER A 471 -33.19 -2.91 19.11
C SER A 471 -33.20 -2.72 17.60
N ARG A 472 -33.84 -1.65 17.09
CA ARG A 472 -34.01 -1.39 15.64
C ARG A 472 -34.61 -2.59 14.87
N GLY A 473 -35.60 -3.23 15.47
CA GLY A 473 -36.35 -4.35 14.88
C GLY A 473 -35.88 -5.74 15.31
N TRP A 474 -34.64 -5.89 15.77
CA TRP A 474 -34.02 -7.20 16.05
C TRP A 474 -34.77 -8.04 17.09
N ALA A 475 -35.31 -7.40 18.13
CA ALA A 475 -36.02 -8.09 19.21
C ALA A 475 -37.33 -8.78 18.76
N MET A 476 -37.81 -8.52 17.53
CA MET A 476 -38.99 -9.21 16.98
C MET A 476 -38.85 -10.73 17.03
N GLN A 477 -37.64 -11.26 16.83
CA GLN A 477 -37.41 -12.71 16.81
C GLN A 477 -37.72 -13.38 18.17
N PHE A 478 -37.68 -12.60 19.25
CA PHE A 478 -37.97 -13.07 20.61
C PHE A 478 -39.44 -12.91 21.00
N ALA A 479 -40.22 -12.15 20.24
CA ALA A 479 -41.66 -12.01 20.47
C ALA A 479 -42.39 -13.35 20.31
N SER A 480 -43.57 -13.48 20.92
CA SER A 480 -44.44 -14.64 20.74
C SER A 480 -44.82 -14.86 19.26
N GLN A 481 -45.20 -16.08 18.91
CA GLN A 481 -45.68 -16.38 17.56
C GLN A 481 -46.94 -15.58 17.19
N GLU A 482 -47.78 -15.23 18.16
CA GLU A 482 -48.99 -14.43 17.94
C GLU A 482 -48.65 -12.98 17.60
N LEU A 483 -47.72 -12.35 18.33
CA LEU A 483 -47.31 -10.96 18.03
C LEU A 483 -46.49 -10.84 16.74
N ARG A 484 -45.81 -11.90 16.31
CA ARG A 484 -45.16 -11.94 14.98
C ARG A 484 -46.14 -11.99 13.80
N LYS A 485 -47.44 -12.20 14.06
CA LYS A 485 -48.53 -12.07 13.07
C LYS A 485 -49.14 -10.67 13.08
N ASP A 486 -48.87 -9.85 14.09
CA ASP A 486 -49.42 -8.51 14.20
C ASP A 486 -48.79 -7.59 13.15
N ARG A 487 -49.57 -7.23 12.12
CA ARG A 487 -49.11 -6.35 11.04
C ARG A 487 -48.54 -5.03 11.54
N ARG A 488 -49.07 -4.43 12.61
CA ARG A 488 -48.62 -3.12 13.09
C ARG A 488 -47.23 -3.21 13.72
N LEU A 489 -47.02 -4.19 14.61
CA LEU A 489 -45.71 -4.46 15.20
C LEU A 489 -44.70 -4.85 14.12
N VAL A 490 -45.13 -5.69 13.17
CA VAL A 490 -44.26 -6.15 12.10
C VAL A 490 -43.78 -5.02 11.21
N LEU A 491 -44.71 -4.15 10.77
CA LEU A 491 -44.35 -2.95 10.03
C LEU A 491 -43.35 -2.08 10.80
N GLY A 492 -43.55 -1.87 12.11
CA GLY A 492 -42.63 -1.09 12.93
C GLY A 492 -41.19 -1.59 12.88
N ALA A 493 -40.99 -2.92 12.98
CA ALA A 493 -39.66 -3.51 12.90
C ALA A 493 -39.07 -3.48 11.48
N LEU A 494 -39.89 -3.75 10.45
CA LEU A 494 -39.44 -3.77 9.06
C LEU A 494 -38.97 -2.41 8.57
N HIS A 495 -39.55 -1.31 9.08
CA HIS A 495 -39.06 0.03 8.76
C HIS A 495 -37.61 0.23 9.25
N ALA A 496 -37.26 -0.32 10.41
CA ALA A 496 -35.90 -0.22 10.95
C ALA A 496 -34.94 -1.23 10.31
N ASN A 497 -35.39 -2.46 10.06
CA ASN A 497 -34.60 -3.50 9.39
C ASN A 497 -35.51 -4.45 8.58
N GLY A 498 -35.48 -4.30 7.25
CA GLY A 498 -36.29 -5.11 6.33
C GLY A 498 -36.04 -6.62 6.41
N LEU A 499 -34.88 -7.07 6.89
CA LEU A 499 -34.57 -8.51 7.01
C LEU A 499 -35.40 -9.21 8.10
N MET A 500 -36.03 -8.45 9.00
CA MET A 500 -36.91 -9.00 10.03
C MET A 500 -38.14 -9.72 9.47
N LEU A 501 -38.39 -9.61 8.16
CA LEU A 501 -39.42 -10.37 7.45
C LEU A 501 -39.23 -11.89 7.60
N GLU A 502 -37.99 -12.36 7.78
CA GLU A 502 -37.68 -13.77 8.09
C GLU A 502 -38.47 -14.26 9.31
N HIS A 503 -38.62 -13.42 10.33
CA HIS A 503 -39.27 -13.76 11.59
C HIS A 503 -40.80 -13.59 11.57
N ALA A 504 -41.40 -13.20 10.44
CA ALA A 504 -42.84 -13.06 10.25
C ALA A 504 -43.37 -13.97 9.11
N PRO A 505 -43.22 -15.31 9.20
CA PRO A 505 -43.48 -16.24 8.10
C PRO A 505 -44.91 -16.16 7.55
N SER A 506 -45.90 -15.93 8.41
CA SER A 506 -47.31 -15.75 8.01
C SER A 506 -47.57 -14.52 7.15
N LEU A 507 -46.66 -13.53 7.14
CA LEU A 507 -46.81 -12.26 6.41
C LEU A 507 -45.88 -12.17 5.17
N GLN A 508 -45.08 -13.20 4.90
CA GLN A 508 -44.18 -13.25 3.72
C GLN A 508 -44.92 -13.31 2.37
N GLY A 509 -46.23 -13.55 2.39
CA GLY A 509 -47.12 -13.51 1.23
C GLY A 509 -47.93 -12.21 1.09
N ASP A 510 -47.77 -11.26 2.02
CA ASP A 510 -48.48 -9.99 2.01
C ASP A 510 -47.65 -8.94 1.24
N ALA A 511 -48.15 -8.53 0.07
CA ALA A 511 -47.44 -7.65 -0.84
C ALA A 511 -47.08 -6.30 -0.19
N GLU A 512 -47.95 -5.74 0.65
CA GLU A 512 -47.67 -4.45 1.30
C GLU A 512 -46.55 -4.57 2.33
N ILE A 513 -46.54 -5.66 3.09
CA ILE A 513 -45.51 -5.95 4.11
C ILE A 513 -44.16 -6.22 3.43
N VAL A 514 -44.15 -7.04 2.38
CA VAL A 514 -42.93 -7.35 1.63
C VAL A 514 -42.37 -6.10 0.96
N VAL A 515 -43.21 -5.24 0.37
CA VAL A 515 -42.75 -3.97 -0.21
C VAL A 515 -42.18 -3.05 0.87
N ALA A 516 -42.79 -2.97 2.05
CA ALA A 516 -42.22 -2.20 3.17
C ALA A 516 -40.85 -2.74 3.60
N ALA A 517 -40.69 -4.07 3.69
CA ALA A 517 -39.43 -4.73 4.01
C ALA A 517 -38.34 -4.43 2.96
N VAL A 518 -38.66 -4.63 1.67
CA VAL A 518 -37.77 -4.37 0.53
C VAL A 518 -37.35 -2.90 0.45
N ARG A 519 -38.26 -1.98 0.78
CA ARG A 519 -37.94 -0.54 0.84
C ARG A 519 -36.89 -0.22 1.90
N SER A 520 -36.89 -0.91 3.03
CA SER A 520 -35.88 -0.75 4.08
C SER A 520 -34.59 -1.48 3.74
N ASN A 521 -34.67 -2.76 3.34
CA ASN A 521 -33.54 -3.57 2.89
C ASN A 521 -33.95 -4.41 1.67
N PRO A 522 -33.40 -4.14 0.48
CA PRO A 522 -33.76 -4.85 -0.75
C PRO A 522 -33.57 -6.38 -0.68
N ALA A 523 -32.59 -6.86 0.09
CA ALA A 523 -32.33 -8.29 0.27
C ALA A 523 -33.45 -9.01 1.05
N ALA A 524 -34.41 -8.29 1.63
CA ALA A 524 -35.61 -8.88 2.25
C ALA A 524 -36.47 -9.67 1.24
N LEU A 525 -36.31 -9.42 -0.07
CA LEU A 525 -36.98 -10.18 -1.13
C LEU A 525 -36.72 -11.70 -1.02
N GLN A 526 -35.57 -12.12 -0.46
CA GLN A 526 -35.25 -13.53 -0.27
C GLN A 526 -36.26 -14.30 0.60
N PHE A 527 -36.89 -13.59 1.55
CA PHE A 527 -37.88 -14.14 2.48
C PHE A 527 -39.31 -14.06 1.96
N ALA A 528 -39.56 -13.37 0.84
CA ALA A 528 -40.88 -13.32 0.25
C ALA A 528 -41.29 -14.70 -0.30
N THR A 529 -42.59 -14.97 -0.35
CA THR A 529 -43.11 -16.17 -1.01
C THR A 529 -42.74 -16.21 -2.50
N GLU A 530 -42.65 -17.40 -3.09
CA GLU A 530 -42.35 -17.56 -4.53
C GLU A 530 -43.31 -16.79 -5.44
N LYS A 531 -44.58 -16.64 -5.02
CA LYS A 531 -45.56 -15.80 -5.71
C LYS A 531 -45.09 -14.34 -5.82
N LEU A 532 -44.59 -13.76 -4.74
CA LEU A 532 -44.13 -12.37 -4.70
C LEU A 532 -42.72 -12.19 -5.28
N LYS A 533 -41.86 -13.21 -5.23
CA LYS A 533 -40.61 -13.25 -6.01
C LYS A 533 -40.86 -13.33 -7.52
N GLY A 534 -42.07 -13.70 -7.94
CA GLY A 534 -42.56 -13.61 -9.31
C GLY A 534 -43.37 -12.35 -9.61
N ASP A 535 -43.66 -11.52 -8.61
CA ASP A 535 -44.39 -10.27 -8.81
C ASP A 535 -43.44 -9.20 -9.34
N LYS A 536 -43.66 -8.80 -10.59
CA LYS A 536 -42.81 -7.83 -11.28
C LYS A 536 -42.71 -6.50 -10.53
N ALA A 537 -43.79 -6.00 -9.92
CA ALA A 537 -43.77 -4.71 -9.22
C ALA A 537 -42.93 -4.79 -7.94
N VAL A 538 -43.05 -5.89 -7.20
CA VAL A 538 -42.26 -6.13 -5.98
C VAL A 538 -40.78 -6.31 -6.31
N VAL A 539 -40.45 -7.11 -7.33
CA VAL A 539 -39.07 -7.35 -7.74
C VAL A 539 -38.43 -6.07 -8.27
N LEU A 540 -39.13 -5.29 -9.11
CA LEU A 540 -38.65 -3.99 -9.59
C LEU A 540 -38.31 -3.04 -8.43
N ALA A 541 -39.14 -2.99 -7.39
CA ALA A 541 -38.88 -2.16 -6.22
C ALA A 541 -37.61 -2.57 -5.44
N ALA A 542 -37.20 -3.85 -5.51
CA ALA A 542 -35.96 -4.35 -4.92
C ALA A 542 -34.74 -4.04 -5.80
N VAL A 543 -34.79 -4.46 -7.07
CA VAL A 543 -33.64 -4.34 -7.98
C VAL A 543 -33.30 -2.89 -8.33
N SER A 544 -34.29 -1.99 -8.27
CA SER A 544 -34.05 -0.55 -8.47
C SER A 544 -33.20 0.07 -7.35
N LYS A 545 -33.15 -0.55 -6.17
CA LYS A 545 -32.34 -0.10 -5.04
C LYS A 545 -31.01 -0.86 -4.93
N ASP A 546 -31.03 -2.15 -5.20
CA ASP A 546 -29.85 -3.02 -5.25
C ASP A 546 -30.06 -4.12 -6.29
N GLY A 547 -29.39 -4.01 -7.44
CA GLY A 547 -29.49 -4.92 -8.56
C GLY A 547 -29.04 -6.34 -8.23
N ASN A 548 -28.19 -6.52 -7.22
CA ASN A 548 -27.79 -7.85 -6.76
C ASN A 548 -28.94 -8.67 -6.19
N THR A 549 -30.04 -8.03 -5.81
CA THR A 549 -31.25 -8.72 -5.33
C THR A 549 -31.96 -9.52 -6.39
N LEU A 550 -31.62 -9.35 -7.68
CA LEU A 550 -32.10 -10.19 -8.78
C LEU A 550 -31.88 -11.68 -8.49
N ARG A 551 -30.82 -12.04 -7.75
CA ARG A 551 -30.53 -13.42 -7.34
C ARG A 551 -31.70 -14.09 -6.61
N TYR A 552 -32.51 -13.31 -5.89
CA TYR A 552 -33.65 -13.80 -5.10
C TYR A 552 -34.97 -13.84 -5.88
N ALA A 553 -35.02 -13.22 -7.06
CA ALA A 553 -36.20 -13.22 -7.90
C ALA A 553 -36.47 -14.63 -8.47
N SER A 554 -37.73 -14.88 -8.83
CA SER A 554 -38.12 -16.13 -9.49
C SER A 554 -37.44 -16.26 -10.86
N LYS A 555 -37.35 -17.49 -11.39
CA LYS A 555 -36.80 -17.75 -12.73
C LYS A 555 -37.47 -16.89 -13.82
N ALA A 556 -38.79 -16.73 -13.76
CA ALA A 556 -39.54 -15.90 -14.70
C ALA A 556 -39.10 -14.42 -14.68
N MET A 557 -38.74 -13.88 -13.52
CA MET A 557 -38.25 -12.51 -13.38
C MET A 557 -36.79 -12.36 -13.81
N LYS A 558 -35.96 -13.38 -13.59
CA LYS A 558 -34.59 -13.46 -14.13
C LYS A 558 -34.55 -13.54 -15.66
N ALA A 559 -35.61 -14.05 -16.28
CA ALA A 559 -35.81 -14.05 -17.73
C ALA A 559 -36.52 -12.78 -18.26
N SER A 560 -36.92 -11.86 -17.38
CA SER A 560 -37.61 -10.63 -17.78
C SER A 560 -36.61 -9.53 -18.15
N ARG A 561 -36.52 -9.21 -19.45
CA ARG A 561 -35.60 -8.19 -19.98
C ARG A 561 -35.70 -6.85 -19.23
N GLU A 562 -36.90 -6.43 -18.86
CA GLU A 562 -37.13 -5.16 -18.14
C GLU A 562 -36.56 -5.20 -16.72
N VAL A 563 -36.74 -6.30 -16.00
CA VAL A 563 -36.23 -6.47 -14.64
C VAL A 563 -34.71 -6.60 -14.64
N VAL A 564 -34.16 -7.38 -15.57
CA VAL A 564 -32.72 -7.56 -15.73
C VAL A 564 -32.04 -6.25 -16.12
N LEU A 565 -32.64 -5.48 -17.03
CA LEU A 565 -32.13 -4.16 -17.38
C LEU A 565 -32.11 -3.22 -16.17
N ALA A 566 -33.21 -3.17 -15.39
CA ALA A 566 -33.25 -2.33 -14.19
C ALA A 566 -32.19 -2.74 -13.15
N ALA A 567 -31.96 -4.05 -12.98
CA ALA A 567 -30.95 -4.57 -12.07
C ALA A 567 -29.51 -4.26 -12.56
N ALA A 568 -29.26 -4.41 -13.86
CA ALA A 568 -27.98 -4.10 -14.50
C ALA A 568 -27.70 -2.59 -14.53
N GLN A 569 -28.72 -1.74 -14.59
CA GLN A 569 -28.56 -0.29 -14.44
C GLN A 569 -28.10 0.11 -13.04
N GLN A 570 -28.52 -0.63 -12.01
CA GLN A 570 -28.18 -0.30 -10.62
C GLN A 570 -26.80 -0.82 -10.23
N ALA A 571 -26.46 -2.07 -10.56
CA ALA A 571 -25.22 -2.71 -10.12
C ALA A 571 -24.22 -3.00 -11.26
N GLY A 572 -24.57 -2.74 -12.52
CA GLY A 572 -23.69 -2.93 -13.66
C GLY A 572 -23.74 -4.34 -14.26
N GLU A 573 -22.82 -4.61 -15.17
CA GLU A 573 -22.81 -5.80 -16.05
C GLU A 573 -22.73 -7.12 -15.28
N HIS A 574 -22.10 -7.15 -14.10
CA HIS A 574 -21.95 -8.39 -13.32
C HIS A 574 -23.29 -9.02 -12.90
N VAL A 575 -24.37 -8.24 -12.81
CA VAL A 575 -25.71 -8.73 -12.48
C VAL A 575 -26.29 -9.63 -13.58
N LEU A 576 -25.77 -9.54 -14.81
CA LEU A 576 -26.21 -10.43 -15.89
C LEU A 576 -25.95 -11.90 -15.56
N LEU A 577 -24.91 -12.23 -14.77
CA LEU A 577 -24.65 -13.58 -14.27
C LEU A 577 -25.71 -14.10 -13.28
N LEU A 578 -26.54 -13.20 -12.73
CA LEU A 578 -27.65 -13.53 -11.84
C LEU A 578 -28.98 -13.68 -12.59
N ALA A 579 -29.02 -13.26 -13.86
CA ALA A 579 -30.16 -13.35 -14.74
C ALA A 579 -30.31 -14.76 -15.34
N ASP A 580 -31.29 -14.95 -16.20
CA ASP A 580 -31.39 -16.18 -16.99
C ASP A 580 -30.23 -16.23 -18.02
N GLU A 581 -29.79 -17.45 -18.36
CA GLU A 581 -28.61 -17.69 -19.21
C GLU A 581 -28.72 -16.97 -20.56
N ILE A 582 -29.94 -16.72 -21.06
CA ILE A 582 -30.21 -15.95 -22.28
C ILE A 582 -29.61 -14.54 -22.28
N PHE A 583 -29.29 -13.97 -21.11
CA PHE A 583 -28.76 -12.61 -20.98
C PHE A 583 -27.26 -12.54 -20.64
N HIS A 584 -26.60 -13.67 -20.40
CA HIS A 584 -25.17 -13.68 -20.03
C HIS A 584 -24.28 -13.08 -21.14
N GLU A 585 -24.68 -13.26 -22.40
CA GLU A 585 -23.97 -12.75 -23.59
C GLU A 585 -24.76 -11.66 -24.34
N ASP A 586 -25.81 -11.08 -23.74
CA ASP A 586 -26.60 -10.01 -24.37
C ASP A 586 -25.78 -8.71 -24.41
N ALA A 587 -25.01 -8.54 -25.49
CA ALA A 587 -24.17 -7.37 -25.74
C ALA A 587 -24.97 -6.05 -25.71
N GLY A 588 -26.28 -6.09 -26.02
CA GLY A 588 -27.16 -4.94 -25.94
C GLY A 588 -27.43 -4.51 -24.49
N LEU A 589 -27.76 -5.46 -23.62
CA LEU A 589 -27.94 -5.20 -22.18
C LEU A 589 -26.62 -4.84 -21.50
N ALA A 590 -25.53 -5.54 -21.81
CA ALA A 590 -24.19 -5.23 -21.31
C ALA A 590 -23.77 -3.80 -21.70
N GLY A 591 -23.97 -3.42 -22.96
CA GLY A 591 -23.71 -2.06 -23.44
C GLY A 591 -24.57 -0.99 -22.78
N MET A 592 -25.86 -1.29 -22.50
CA MET A 592 -26.74 -0.38 -21.76
C MET A 592 -26.30 -0.22 -20.30
N ALA A 593 -25.86 -1.29 -19.64
CA ALA A 593 -25.40 -1.25 -18.24
C ALA A 593 -24.13 -0.40 -18.05
N ARG A 594 -23.16 -0.50 -18.97
CA ARG A 594 -21.91 0.29 -18.94
C ARG A 594 -22.14 1.79 -19.07
N LYS A 595 -23.15 2.17 -19.86
CA LYS A 595 -23.49 3.57 -20.12
C LYS A 595 -24.01 4.33 -18.90
N TYR A 596 -24.46 3.61 -17.87
CA TYR A 596 -24.93 4.17 -16.59
C TYR A 596 -23.90 4.05 -15.47
N SER A 597 -22.99 3.06 -15.51
CA SER A 597 -21.85 3.05 -14.57
C SER A 597 -20.88 4.21 -14.82
N GLU A 598 -20.73 4.64 -16.08
CA GLU A 598 -19.86 5.78 -16.42
C GLU A 598 -20.36 7.13 -15.87
N SER A 599 -21.65 7.29 -15.51
CA SER A 599 -22.12 8.53 -14.89
C SER A 599 -21.87 8.63 -13.38
N ASP A 600 -21.60 7.52 -12.69
CA ASP A 600 -21.28 7.52 -11.25
C ASP A 600 -19.77 7.36 -10.96
N VAL A 601 -18.98 6.89 -11.96
CA VAL A 601 -17.52 6.71 -11.81
C VAL A 601 -16.74 8.04 -11.74
N GLU A 602 -17.31 9.16 -12.15
CA GLU A 602 -16.69 10.49 -11.92
C GLU A 602 -16.74 10.95 -10.44
N GLN A 603 -17.49 10.27 -9.56
CA GLN A 603 -17.46 10.53 -8.11
C GLN A 603 -16.83 9.42 -7.26
N SER A 604 -16.48 8.26 -7.82
CA SER A 604 -15.86 7.16 -7.07
C SER A 604 -14.53 6.67 -7.62
N ALA A 605 -13.85 7.44 -8.47
CA ALA A 605 -12.47 7.17 -8.92
C ALA A 605 -11.45 7.44 -7.79
N GLY A 606 -11.49 6.60 -6.77
CA GLY A 606 -10.49 6.44 -5.75
C GLY A 606 -10.78 5.11 -5.05
N VAL A 607 -9.82 4.19 -5.08
CA VAL A 607 -9.87 2.78 -4.62
C VAL A 607 -10.27 1.85 -5.79
N GLU A 608 -9.43 0.97 -6.36
CA GLU A 608 -8.43 0.02 -5.84
C GLU A 608 -7.13 0.03 -6.74
N GLU A 609 -5.94 -0.50 -6.44
CA GLU A 609 -5.55 -1.65 -5.62
C GLU A 609 -4.01 -1.65 -5.33
N ASN A 610 -3.63 -1.71 -4.05
CA ASN A 610 -2.52 -2.44 -3.41
C ASN A 610 -1.04 -2.40 -3.90
N SER A 611 -0.16 -1.78 -3.09
CA SER A 611 0.68 -2.52 -2.12
C SER A 611 1.42 -1.58 -1.15
N TRP A 612 1.54 -2.02 0.13
CA TRP A 612 2.39 -1.53 1.24
C TRP A 612 1.75 -0.88 2.49
N THR A 613 0.43 -0.93 2.71
CA THR A 613 -0.16 -0.46 3.99
C THR A 613 -1.12 -1.41 4.72
N ASP A 614 -1.60 -2.48 4.08
CA ASP A 614 -2.65 -3.34 4.67
C ASP A 614 -2.15 -4.46 5.58
N THR A 615 -1.14 -4.19 6.41
CA THR A 615 -0.78 -5.16 7.48
C THR A 615 -0.49 -4.53 8.83
N VAL A 616 -0.66 -3.22 9.00
CA VAL A 616 -0.31 -2.55 10.27
C VAL A 616 -1.47 -1.80 10.92
N TYR A 617 -2.52 -1.40 10.18
CA TYR A 617 -3.57 -0.54 10.75
C TYR A 617 -4.76 -1.27 11.38
N VAL A 618 -4.94 -2.58 11.14
CA VAL A 618 -6.07 -3.37 11.70
C VAL A 618 -5.72 -4.04 13.05
N LYS A 619 -4.50 -3.85 13.58
CA LYS A 619 -4.06 -4.51 14.84
C LYS A 619 -3.75 -3.58 16.02
N THR A 620 -4.06 -2.28 15.94
CA THR A 620 -3.83 -1.31 17.03
C THR A 620 -5.12 -0.70 17.59
N ARG A 621 -6.26 -1.38 17.40
CA ARG A 621 -7.51 -1.08 18.12
C ARG A 621 -7.98 -2.25 19.03
N LEU A 622 -7.00 -3.01 19.51
CA LEU A 622 -7.01 -3.81 20.73
C LEU A 622 -5.88 -3.24 21.61
#